data_AF-A0A958EAL1-F1
#
_entry.id   AF-A0A958EAL1-F1
#
_cell.length_a   1.000
_cell.length_b   1.000
_cell.length_c   1.000
_cell.angle_alpha   90.00
_cell.angle_beta   90.00
_cell.angle_gamma   90.00
#
_symmetry.space_group_name_H-M   'P 1'
#
loop_
_entity.id
_entity.type
_entity.pdbx_description
1 polymer ?
#
loop_
_entity_poly.entity_id
_entity_poly.type
_entity_poly.pdbx_seq_one_letter_code
_entity_poly.pdbx_strand_id
1 'polypeptide(L)'
;IEELTDLVEEAVLSEFRRLTDRGGVLGAMETMYQRNKIQEESLHYESLKHSGELPIIGVNTFLSKEGSPQQMPREVIRSGEDEKRLQIEAVEAFRERNKAVSGLALEALQQAAVRNENVFEQLMAVCKVASLGQISEALYQVGGQYRRNM
;
A
#
# COMPACT_ATOMS: atom_id res chain seq x y z
N ILE A 1 -10.21 16.81 28.47
CA ILE A 1 -9.03 16.49 27.63
C ILE A 1 -8.20 15.44 28.35
N GLU A 2 -7.70 15.73 29.55
CA GLU A 2 -6.97 14.74 30.39
C GLU A 2 -7.67 13.37 30.49
N GLU A 3 -8.96 13.34 30.84
CA GLU A 3 -9.71 12.08 30.93
C GLU A 3 -9.76 11.29 29.59
N LEU A 4 -9.98 11.97 28.46
CA LEU A 4 -9.95 11.31 27.16
C LEU A 4 -8.55 10.83 26.79
N THR A 5 -7.51 11.55 27.21
CA THR A 5 -6.11 11.13 27.04
C THR A 5 -5.88 9.83 27.78
N ASP A 6 -6.23 9.77 29.08
CA ASP A 6 -6.02 8.58 29.92
C ASP A 6 -6.80 7.37 29.37
N LEU A 7 -8.05 7.56 28.96
CA LEU A 7 -8.88 6.50 28.39
C LEU A 7 -8.30 5.94 27.08
N VAL A 8 -7.84 6.82 26.19
CA VAL A 8 -7.25 6.40 24.92
C VAL A 8 -5.89 5.74 25.13
N GLU A 9 -5.07 6.25 26.05
CA GLU A 9 -3.79 5.64 26.40
C GLU A 9 -3.97 4.19 26.89
N GLU A 10 -4.84 3.96 27.88
CA GLU A 10 -5.09 2.60 28.38
C GLU A 10 -5.66 1.68 27.29
N ALA A 11 -6.56 2.19 26.44
CA ALA A 11 -7.10 1.41 25.32
C ALA A 11 -5.99 0.97 24.33
N VAL A 12 -5.04 1.86 24.04
CA VAL A 12 -3.88 1.56 23.17
C VAL A 12 -2.93 0.57 23.84
N LEU A 13 -2.61 0.75 25.13
CA LEU A 13 -1.75 -0.17 25.88
C LEU A 13 -2.36 -1.58 25.97
N SER A 14 -3.68 -1.66 26.15
CA SER A 14 -4.43 -2.93 26.08
C SER A 14 -4.32 -3.60 24.72
N GLU A 15 -4.36 -2.84 23.63
CA GLU A 15 -4.14 -3.36 22.27
C GLU A 15 -2.72 -3.87 22.07
N PHE A 16 -1.71 -3.19 22.61
CA PHE A 16 -0.32 -3.67 22.57
C PHE A 16 -0.15 -5.02 23.28
N ARG A 17 -0.82 -5.22 24.42
CA ARG A 17 -0.85 -6.54 25.09
C ARG A 17 -1.48 -7.60 24.19
N ARG A 18 -2.63 -7.32 23.55
CA ARG A 18 -3.28 -8.23 22.60
C ARG A 18 -2.38 -8.64 21.42
N LEU A 19 -1.56 -7.72 20.91
CA LEU A 19 -0.57 -8.01 19.87
C LEU A 19 0.59 -8.85 20.43
N THR A 20 1.07 -8.53 21.62
CA THR A 20 2.17 -9.25 22.29
C THR A 20 1.81 -10.72 22.53
N ASP A 21 0.59 -10.99 23.01
CA ASP A 21 0.08 -12.35 23.25
C ASP A 21 -0.03 -13.19 21.96
N ARG A 22 0.01 -12.54 20.79
CA ARG A 22 -0.04 -13.17 19.46
C ARG A 22 1.34 -13.30 18.81
N GLY A 23 2.42 -13.17 19.57
CA GLY A 23 3.78 -13.21 19.03
C GLY A 23 4.23 -11.88 18.43
N GLY A 24 3.69 -10.77 18.96
CA GLY A 24 3.95 -9.42 18.45
C GLY A 24 3.27 -9.13 17.11
N VAL A 25 3.70 -8.06 16.44
CA VAL A 25 3.06 -7.60 15.20
C VAL A 25 3.14 -8.64 14.09
N LEU A 26 4.29 -9.30 13.92
CA LEU A 26 4.47 -10.30 12.87
C LEU A 26 3.62 -11.55 13.11
N GLY A 27 3.58 -12.08 14.33
CA GLY A 27 2.71 -13.22 14.66
C GLY A 27 1.22 -12.88 14.52
N ALA A 28 0.82 -11.67 14.93
CA ALA A 28 -0.54 -11.18 14.71
C ALA A 28 -0.91 -11.07 13.21
N MET A 29 0.06 -10.70 12.35
CA MET A 29 -0.13 -10.66 10.90
C MET A 29 -0.28 -12.06 10.29
N GLU A 30 0.40 -13.07 10.83
CA GLU A 30 0.24 -14.47 10.41
C GLU A 30 -1.19 -14.98 10.67
N THR A 31 -1.79 -14.59 11.79
CA THR A 31 -3.20 -14.90 12.12
C THR A 31 -4.20 -13.91 11.54
N MET A 32 -3.73 -12.93 10.75
CA MET A 32 -4.53 -11.85 10.15
C MET A 32 -5.34 -11.01 11.15
N TYR A 33 -4.87 -10.90 12.39
CA TYR A 33 -5.59 -10.25 13.47
C TYR A 33 -5.90 -8.78 13.15
N GLN A 34 -4.89 -8.00 12.73
CA GLN A 34 -5.10 -6.59 12.39
C GLN A 34 -6.06 -6.45 11.20
N ARG A 35 -5.93 -7.30 10.18
CA ARG A 35 -6.78 -7.26 9.00
C ARG A 35 -8.24 -7.55 9.35
N ASN A 36 -8.49 -8.62 10.11
CA ASN A 36 -9.85 -8.99 10.51
C ASN A 36 -10.47 -7.90 11.36
N LYS A 37 -9.72 -7.36 12.34
CA LYS A 37 -10.21 -6.27 13.18
C LYS A 37 -10.57 -5.02 12.37
N ILE A 38 -9.74 -4.62 11.40
CA ILE A 38 -10.07 -3.50 10.50
C ILE A 38 -11.33 -3.79 9.68
N GLN A 39 -11.49 -5.02 9.18
CA GLN A 39 -12.68 -5.41 8.41
C GLN A 39 -13.95 -5.44 9.28
N GLU A 40 -13.87 -5.96 10.50
CA GLU A 40 -14.96 -5.98 11.48
C GLU A 40 -15.41 -4.56 11.84
N GLU A 41 -14.47 -3.68 12.18
CA GLU A 41 -14.79 -2.27 12.49
C GLU A 41 -15.34 -1.52 11.27
N SER A 42 -14.82 -1.82 10.07
CA SER A 42 -15.36 -1.28 8.81
C SER A 42 -16.80 -1.74 8.58
N LEU A 43 -17.10 -3.01 8.82
CA LEU A 43 -18.44 -3.56 8.66
C LEU A 43 -19.40 -2.98 9.71
N HIS A 44 -18.93 -2.80 10.95
CA HIS A 44 -19.70 -2.18 12.02
C HIS A 44 -20.07 -0.74 11.65
N TYR A 45 -19.09 0.07 11.24
CA TYR A 45 -19.30 1.44 10.78
C TYR A 45 -20.29 1.52 9.63
N GLU A 46 -20.12 0.69 8.59
CA GLU A 46 -21.04 0.70 7.44
C GLU A 46 -22.45 0.24 7.84
N SER A 47 -22.57 -0.71 8.77
CA SER A 47 -23.87 -1.13 9.32
C SER A 47 -24.57 0.00 10.07
N LEU A 48 -23.85 0.76 10.90
CA LEU A 48 -24.40 1.93 11.60
C LEU A 48 -24.80 3.04 10.63
N LYS A 49 -23.98 3.28 9.61
CA LYS A 49 -24.27 4.24 8.54
C LYS A 49 -25.50 3.84 7.74
N HIS A 50 -25.66 2.56 7.38
CA HIS A 50 -26.81 2.10 6.61
C HIS A 50 -28.11 2.03 7.43
N SER A 51 -28.03 1.64 8.70
CA SER A 51 -29.18 1.63 9.61
C SER A 51 -29.65 3.03 10.02
N GLY A 52 -28.76 4.02 9.95
CA GLY A 52 -29.03 5.40 10.37
C GLY A 52 -28.72 5.68 11.85
N GLU A 53 -28.27 4.68 12.60
CA GLU A 53 -27.82 4.84 14.00
C GLU A 53 -26.62 5.79 14.11
N LEU A 54 -25.76 5.81 13.09
CA LEU A 54 -24.74 6.84 12.93
C LEU A 54 -25.25 7.92 11.97
N PRO A 55 -25.65 9.11 12.45
CA PRO A 55 -26.19 10.17 11.59
C PRO A 55 -25.10 10.78 10.71
N ILE A 56 -25.29 10.72 9.39
CA ILE A 56 -24.43 11.33 8.38
C ILE A 56 -25.27 12.28 7.52
N ILE A 57 -25.02 13.58 7.72
CA ILE A 57 -25.74 14.68 7.06
C ILE A 57 -25.57 14.60 5.55
N GLY A 58 -26.69 14.61 4.81
CA GLY A 58 -26.70 14.52 3.35
C GLY A 58 -26.50 13.12 2.79
N VAL A 59 -26.38 12.09 3.65
CA VAL A 59 -26.23 10.69 3.24
C VAL A 59 -27.39 9.83 3.74
N ASN A 60 -27.61 9.74 5.07
CA ASN A 60 -28.70 8.94 5.65
C ASN A 60 -29.71 9.79 6.45
N THR A 61 -29.38 11.04 6.75
CA THR A 61 -30.27 11.98 7.43
C THR A 61 -30.08 13.39 6.87
N PHE A 62 -31.06 14.26 7.09
CA PHE A 62 -31.09 15.63 6.55
C PHE A 62 -30.92 15.67 5.01
N LEU A 63 -31.72 14.88 4.30
CA LEU A 63 -31.69 14.77 2.84
C LEU A 63 -32.50 15.89 2.17
N SER A 64 -32.14 16.25 0.93
CA SER A 64 -32.95 17.15 0.11
C SER A 64 -34.24 16.46 -0.34
N LYS A 65 -35.16 17.21 -0.96
CA LYS A 65 -36.37 16.63 -1.57
C LYS A 65 -36.04 15.63 -2.69
N GLU A 66 -34.88 15.75 -3.33
CA GLU A 66 -34.36 14.78 -4.31
C GLU A 66 -33.54 13.65 -3.67
N GLY A 67 -33.41 13.59 -2.34
CA GLY A 67 -32.62 12.60 -1.63
C GLY A 67 -31.14 12.98 -1.54
N SER A 68 -30.26 12.01 -1.85
CA SER A 68 -28.80 12.21 -1.97
C SER A 68 -28.35 11.84 -3.40
N PRO A 69 -28.61 12.71 -4.40
CA PRO A 69 -28.23 12.41 -5.77
C PRO A 69 -26.71 12.41 -5.91
N GLN A 70 -26.16 11.34 -6.50
CA GLN A 70 -24.74 11.27 -6.81
C GLN A 70 -24.37 12.37 -7.82
N GLN A 71 -23.62 13.36 -7.38
CA GLN A 71 -23.13 14.42 -8.27
C GLN A 71 -22.01 13.83 -9.12
N MET A 72 -22.28 13.61 -10.42
CA MET A 72 -21.21 13.27 -11.34
C MET A 72 -20.28 14.47 -11.48
N PRO A 73 -18.98 14.33 -11.13
CA PRO A 73 -18.04 15.43 -11.30
C PRO A 73 -17.99 15.82 -12.79
N ARG A 74 -18.04 17.13 -13.06
CA ARG A 74 -18.02 17.66 -14.44
C ARG A 74 -16.72 17.32 -15.17
N GLU A 75 -15.64 17.17 -14.43
CA GLU A 75 -14.32 16.86 -14.95
C GLU A 75 -13.65 15.82 -14.04
N VAL A 76 -12.99 14.85 -14.66
CA VAL A 76 -12.18 13.85 -13.96
C VAL A 76 -10.77 13.97 -14.50
N ILE A 77 -9.82 14.26 -13.63
CA ILE A 77 -8.40 14.32 -14.01
C ILE A 77 -7.93 12.88 -14.24
N ARG A 78 -7.52 12.59 -15.47
CA ARG A 78 -6.96 11.30 -15.91
C ARG A 78 -5.74 11.57 -16.78
N SER A 79 -4.80 10.63 -16.79
CA SER A 79 -3.65 10.68 -17.68
C SER A 79 -4.09 10.61 -19.15
N GLY A 80 -3.58 11.51 -19.97
CA GLY A 80 -3.81 11.51 -21.42
C GLY A 80 -3.07 10.39 -22.14
N GLU A 81 -3.49 10.06 -23.36
CA GLU A 81 -2.80 9.05 -24.19
C GLU A 81 -1.37 9.49 -24.56
N ASP A 82 -1.17 10.79 -24.80
CA ASP A 82 0.16 11.33 -25.13
C ASP A 82 1.14 11.20 -23.94
N GLU A 83 0.67 11.41 -22.70
CA GLU A 83 1.48 11.22 -21.49
C GLU A 83 1.89 9.76 -21.31
N LYS A 84 0.97 8.82 -21.56
CA LYS A 84 1.26 7.38 -21.52
C LYS A 84 2.29 6.99 -22.57
N ARG A 85 2.12 7.46 -23.81
CA ARG A 85 3.05 7.20 -24.91
C ARG A 85 4.44 7.75 -24.61
N LEU A 86 4.52 8.98 -24.10
CA LEU A 86 5.78 9.60 -23.68
C LEU A 86 6.50 8.77 -22.61
N GLN A 87 5.76 8.23 -21.62
CA GLN A 87 6.36 7.39 -20.59
C GLN A 87 6.89 6.06 -21.16
N ILE A 88 6.18 5.45 -22.10
CA ILE A 88 6.63 4.20 -22.76
C ILE A 88 7.92 4.47 -23.54
N GLU A 89 7.93 5.48 -24.41
CA GLU A 89 9.09 5.85 -25.21
C GLU A 89 10.31 6.20 -24.33
N ALA A 90 10.09 6.93 -23.23
CA ALA A 90 11.16 7.28 -22.30
C ALA A 90 11.80 6.04 -21.64
N VAL A 91 10.98 5.05 -21.25
CA VAL A 91 11.48 3.80 -20.64
C VAL A 91 12.20 2.94 -21.67
N GLU A 92 11.69 2.83 -22.90
CA GLU A 92 12.35 2.09 -23.98
C GLU A 92 13.70 2.71 -24.35
N ALA A 93 13.75 4.03 -24.52
CA ALA A 93 15.00 4.75 -24.77
C ALA A 93 16.02 4.59 -23.63
N PHE A 94 15.55 4.65 -22.37
CA PHE A 94 16.38 4.42 -21.20
C PHE A 94 16.98 3.00 -21.18
N ARG A 95 16.18 1.98 -21.53
CA ARG A 95 16.62 0.59 -21.61
C ARG A 95 17.65 0.38 -22.70
N GLU A 96 17.39 0.90 -23.90
CA GLU A 96 18.32 0.72 -25.02
C GLU A 96 19.66 1.43 -24.76
N ARG A 97 19.64 2.65 -24.20
CA ARG A 97 20.86 3.38 -23.81
C ARG A 97 21.75 2.62 -22.84
N ASN A 98 21.16 1.87 -21.91
CA ASN A 98 21.87 1.18 -20.83
C ASN A 98 22.00 -0.34 -21.04
N LYS A 99 21.61 -0.85 -22.20
CA LYS A 99 21.53 -2.28 -22.50
C LYS A 99 22.83 -3.05 -22.23
N ALA A 100 23.98 -2.43 -22.56
CA ALA A 100 25.29 -3.05 -22.39
C ALA A 100 25.72 -3.23 -20.91
N VAL A 101 25.20 -2.41 -20.00
CA VAL A 101 25.64 -2.37 -18.59
C VAL A 101 24.59 -2.84 -17.60
N SER A 102 23.30 -2.77 -17.97
CA SER A 102 22.19 -3.09 -17.07
C SER A 102 22.19 -4.54 -16.59
N GLY A 103 22.58 -5.51 -17.43
CA GLY A 103 22.65 -6.93 -17.05
C GLY A 103 23.59 -7.18 -15.88
N LEU A 104 24.83 -6.71 -15.97
CA LEU A 104 25.83 -6.84 -14.90
C LEU A 104 25.40 -6.15 -13.60
N ALA A 105 24.77 -4.98 -13.70
CA ALA A 105 24.28 -4.26 -12.53
C ALA A 105 23.10 -4.99 -11.84
N LEU A 106 22.22 -5.61 -12.61
CA LEU A 106 21.11 -6.42 -12.09
C LEU A 106 21.61 -7.71 -11.43
N GLU A 107 22.60 -8.38 -12.02
CA GLU A 107 23.25 -9.57 -11.43
C GLU A 107 23.94 -9.22 -10.10
N ALA A 108 24.64 -8.09 -10.02
CA ALA A 108 25.25 -7.63 -8.78
C ALA A 108 24.21 -7.37 -7.68
N LEU A 109 23.08 -6.75 -8.03
CA LEU A 109 21.94 -6.56 -7.11
C LEU A 109 21.39 -7.90 -6.60
N GLN A 110 21.19 -8.87 -7.50
CA GLN A 110 20.71 -10.21 -7.12
C GLN A 110 21.70 -10.92 -6.19
N GLN A 111 23.00 -10.85 -6.51
CA GLN A 111 24.02 -11.46 -5.68
C GLN A 111 24.09 -10.83 -4.28
N ALA A 112 23.96 -9.51 -4.16
CA ALA A 112 23.90 -8.84 -2.86
C ALA A 112 22.69 -9.30 -2.05
N ALA A 113 21.52 -9.45 -2.67
CA ALA A 113 20.33 -9.98 -2.01
C ALA A 113 20.53 -11.43 -1.53
N VAL A 114 21.09 -12.32 -2.37
CA VAL A 114 21.36 -13.73 -2.00
C VAL A 114 22.42 -13.84 -0.91
N ARG A 115 23.43 -12.97 -0.92
CA ARG A 115 24.51 -12.94 0.07
C ARG A 115 24.14 -12.22 1.37
N ASN A 116 22.90 -11.75 1.49
CA ASN A 116 22.43 -10.97 2.63
C ASN A 116 23.29 -9.71 2.89
N GLU A 117 23.79 -9.11 1.81
CA GLU A 117 24.52 -7.83 1.82
C GLU A 117 23.51 -6.66 1.78
N ASN A 118 24.02 -5.43 1.86
CA ASN A 118 23.17 -4.23 1.81
C ASN A 118 22.61 -4.01 0.39
N VAL A 119 21.37 -4.45 0.18
CA VAL A 119 20.64 -4.30 -1.09
C VAL A 119 20.46 -2.82 -1.46
N PHE A 120 20.24 -1.94 -0.49
CA PHE A 120 19.99 -0.52 -0.75
C PHE A 120 21.23 0.19 -1.34
N GLU A 121 22.43 -0.20 -0.92
CA GLU A 121 23.67 0.30 -1.50
C GLU A 121 23.77 -0.05 -3.00
N GLN A 122 23.42 -1.30 -3.37
CA GLN A 122 23.37 -1.71 -4.77
C GLN A 122 22.25 -0.99 -5.54
N LEU A 123 21.13 -0.68 -4.89
CA LEU A 123 20.04 0.09 -5.50
C LEU A 123 20.50 1.48 -5.96
N MET A 124 21.41 2.13 -5.22
CA MET A 124 21.98 3.44 -5.60
C MET A 124 22.80 3.40 -6.88
N ALA A 125 23.35 2.23 -7.24
CA ALA A 125 24.10 2.04 -8.48
C ALA A 125 23.18 1.61 -9.63
N VAL A 126 22.38 0.57 -9.41
CA VAL A 126 21.55 -0.06 -10.46
C VAL A 126 20.45 0.87 -10.99
N CYS A 127 19.91 1.79 -10.17
CA CYS A 127 18.87 2.74 -10.60
C CYS A 127 19.34 3.74 -11.68
N LYS A 128 20.65 3.89 -11.86
CA LYS A 128 21.24 4.74 -12.92
C LYS A 128 21.14 4.09 -14.30
N VAL A 129 21.03 2.76 -14.35
CA VAL A 129 21.16 1.96 -15.59
C VAL A 129 20.02 0.96 -15.81
N ALA A 130 19.16 0.72 -14.83
CA ALA A 130 18.01 -0.17 -14.94
C ALA A 130 16.71 0.52 -14.51
N SER A 131 15.62 0.22 -15.23
CA SER A 131 14.29 0.72 -14.92
C SER A 131 13.70 0.05 -13.67
N LEU A 132 12.71 0.69 -13.03
CA LEU A 132 11.99 0.12 -11.87
C LEU A 132 11.51 -1.32 -12.13
N GLY A 133 10.91 -1.57 -13.30
CA GLY A 133 10.43 -2.91 -13.66
C GLY A 133 11.55 -3.95 -13.79
N GLN A 134 12.72 -3.58 -14.33
CA GLN A 134 13.87 -4.50 -14.41
C GLN A 134 14.41 -4.84 -13.01
N ILE A 135 14.48 -3.85 -12.12
CA ILE A 135 14.95 -4.02 -10.75
C ILE A 135 13.99 -4.92 -9.96
N SER A 136 12.69 -4.65 -10.02
CA SER A 136 11.68 -5.46 -9.33
C SER A 136 11.68 -6.91 -9.81
N GLU A 137 11.73 -7.14 -11.13
CA GLU A 137 11.77 -8.50 -11.69
C GLU A 137 13.03 -9.26 -11.26
N ALA A 138 14.19 -8.61 -11.28
CA ALA A 138 15.44 -9.21 -10.81
C ALA A 138 15.37 -9.60 -9.32
N LEU A 139 14.77 -8.75 -8.48
CA LEU A 139 14.57 -9.05 -7.06
C LEU A 139 13.51 -10.16 -6.83
N TYR A 140 12.47 -10.25 -7.66
CA TYR A 140 11.48 -11.34 -7.54
C TYR A 140 12.08 -12.73 -7.77
N GLN A 141 13.09 -12.83 -8.65
CA GLN A 141 13.76 -14.11 -8.93
C GLN A 141 14.56 -14.65 -7.72
N VAL A 142 15.01 -13.78 -6.81
CA VAL A 142 15.85 -14.16 -5.67
C VAL A 142 15.19 -13.96 -4.30
N GLY A 143 14.27 -13.01 -4.17
CA GLY A 143 13.57 -12.66 -2.93
C GLY A 143 12.11 -13.12 -2.88
N GLY A 144 11.59 -13.68 -3.98
CA GLY A 144 10.20 -14.07 -4.11
C GLY A 144 9.24 -12.89 -4.29
N GLN A 145 7.96 -13.22 -4.42
CA GLN A 145 6.88 -12.23 -4.54
C GLN A 145 6.01 -12.26 -3.29
N TYR A 146 5.44 -11.11 -2.94
CA TYR A 146 4.45 -11.06 -1.87
C TYR A 146 3.28 -12.00 -2.17
N ARG A 147 3.03 -12.93 -1.26
CA ARG A 147 1.87 -13.81 -1.32
C ARG A 147 0.72 -13.18 -0.57
N ARG A 148 -0.43 -13.02 -1.23
CA ARG A 148 -1.66 -12.61 -0.55
C ARG A 148 -2.06 -13.73 0.41
N ASN A 149 -2.03 -13.43 1.70
CA ASN A 149 -2.66 -14.27 2.71
C ASN A 149 -4.18 -14.04 2.57
N MET A 150 -4.96 -15.12 2.43
CA MET A 150 -6.42 -15.10 2.35
C MET A 150 -7.00 -15.19 3.75
#